data_AF-A0A9E8SGN5-F1
#
_entry.id   AF-A0A9E8SGN5-F1
#
_cell.length_a   1.000
_cell.length_b   1.000
_cell.length_c   1.000
_cell.angle_alpha   90.00
_cell.angle_beta   90.00
_cell.angle_gamma   90.00
#
_symmetry.space_group_name_H-M   'P 1'
#
loop_
_entity.id
_entity.type
_entity.pdbx_description
1 polymer ?
#
loop_
_entity_poly.entity_id
_entity_poly.type
_entity_poly.pdbx_seq_one_letter_code
_entity_poly.pdbx_strand_id
1 'polypeptide(L)'
;MSGFRGAGHFYDQYREVIVGEKGAIFVTQDGGKSWERKVSPKEISLFDVVLYGENQGIAIGVLGLILQTSDGGKTWSQIDSPVKDSLIAAKVTDRSTILVGARGTFLVSTDENKTF
;
A
#
# COMPACT_ATOMS: atom_id res chain seq x y z
N MET A 1 4.93 12.67 -31.89
CA MET A 1 3.52 12.66 -32.34
C MET A 1 2.70 12.23 -31.13
N SER A 2 2.14 13.17 -30.37
CA SER A 2 0.69 13.53 -30.38
C SER A 2 -0.18 12.27 -30.20
N GLY A 3 -1.01 12.10 -29.17
CA GLY A 3 -1.37 12.93 -28.03
C GLY A 3 -2.71 12.43 -27.50
N PHE A 4 -2.87 12.32 -26.18
CA PHE A 4 -4.19 12.39 -25.53
C PHE A 4 -4.00 13.16 -24.22
N ARG A 5 -4.62 14.34 -24.15
CA ARG A 5 -4.72 15.16 -22.94
C ARG A 5 -6.15 15.02 -22.43
N GLY A 6 -6.34 14.22 -21.38
CA GLY A 6 -7.47 14.34 -20.46
C GLY A 6 -7.05 15.24 -19.29
N ALA A 7 -7.96 16.09 -18.84
CA ALA A 7 -7.70 17.07 -17.79
C ALA A 7 -7.33 16.43 -16.44
N GLY A 8 -6.31 16.99 -15.78
CA GLY A 8 -6.09 16.90 -14.33
C GLY A 8 -5.66 15.53 -13.80
N HIS A 9 -4.36 15.26 -13.84
CA HIS A 9 -3.52 14.61 -12.81
C HIS A 9 -2.32 14.02 -13.54
N PHE A 10 -1.22 14.77 -13.54
CA PHE A 10 0.09 14.17 -13.78
C PHE A 10 0.39 13.32 -12.55
N TYR A 11 -0.15 12.10 -12.50
CA TYR A 11 0.25 11.17 -11.46
C TYR A 11 1.76 10.99 -11.56
N ASP A 12 2.42 11.08 -10.42
CA ASP A 12 3.86 10.97 -10.25
C ASP A 12 4.33 9.59 -10.72
N GLN A 13 4.50 9.45 -12.03
CA GLN A 13 4.86 8.23 -12.76
C GLN A 13 6.24 7.67 -12.37
N TYR A 14 6.92 8.32 -11.43
CA TYR A 14 8.25 7.96 -10.95
C TYR A 14 8.24 7.53 -9.49
N ARG A 15 7.11 7.64 -8.78
CA ARG A 15 7.01 7.18 -7.39
C ARG A 15 6.53 5.75 -7.32
N GLU A 16 7.31 4.93 -6.64
CA GLU A 16 6.96 3.55 -6.34
C GLU A 16 7.34 3.20 -4.91
N VAL A 17 6.64 2.22 -4.34
CA VAL A 17 6.97 1.62 -3.05
C VAL A 17 7.12 0.13 -3.24
N ILE A 18 8.18 -0.43 -2.67
CA ILE A 18 8.36 -1.87 -2.55
C ILE A 18 8.46 -2.22 -1.07
N VAL A 19 7.92 -3.39 -0.72
CA VAL A 19 7.91 -3.91 0.64
C VAL A 19 8.46 -5.33 0.69
N GLY A 20 8.80 -5.81 1.88
CA GLY A 20 9.29 -7.18 2.03
C GLY A 20 9.49 -7.61 3.47
N GLU A 21 10.43 -8.55 3.66
CA GLU A 21 10.68 -9.18 4.96
C GLU A 21 11.10 -8.19 6.04
N LYS A 22 10.79 -8.52 7.30
CA LYS A 22 11.21 -7.76 8.50
C LYS A 22 10.85 -6.27 8.43
N GLY A 23 9.69 -5.94 7.86
CA GLY A 23 9.21 -4.57 7.72
C GLY A 23 10.02 -3.72 6.73
N ALA A 24 10.66 -4.35 5.73
CA ALA A 24 11.32 -3.62 4.67
C ALA A 24 10.31 -2.76 3.90
N ILE A 25 10.60 -1.47 3.79
CA ILE A 25 9.86 -0.50 2.98
C ILE A 25 10.89 0.38 2.29
N PHE A 26 10.81 0.47 0.96
CA PHE A 26 11.64 1.36 0.16
C PHE A 26 10.76 2.21 -0.75
N VAL A 27 11.10 3.49 -0.88
CA VAL A 27 10.41 4.45 -1.73
C VAL A 27 11.39 4.93 -2.79
N THR A 28 10.95 5.00 -4.04
CA THR A 28 11.62 5.74 -5.10
C THR A 28 10.78 6.95 -5.50
N GLN A 29 11.44 7.98 -6.03
CA GLN A 29 10.79 9.17 -6.63
C GLN A 29 11.29 9.42 -8.07
N ASP A 30 12.12 8.52 -8.61
CA ASP A 30 12.81 8.71 -9.90
C ASP A 30 12.66 7.50 -10.83
N GLY A 31 11.62 6.69 -10.61
CA GLY A 31 11.30 5.50 -11.42
C GLY A 31 12.27 4.35 -11.14
N GLY A 32 12.67 4.18 -9.88
CA GLY A 32 13.50 3.07 -9.42
C GLY A 32 15.00 3.24 -9.65
N LYS A 33 15.49 4.43 -10.01
CA LYS A 33 16.93 4.71 -10.15
C LYS A 33 17.60 4.85 -8.79
N SER A 34 16.90 5.40 -7.81
CA SER A 34 17.32 5.47 -6.42
C SER A 34 16.19 5.09 -5.47
N TRP A 35 16.57 4.52 -4.33
CA TRP A 35 15.64 4.01 -3.32
C TRP A 35 16.04 4.49 -1.94
N GLU A 36 15.07 5.01 -1.20
CA GLU A 36 15.24 5.41 0.19
C GLU A 36 14.50 4.43 1.09
N ARG A 37 15.21 3.88 2.09
CA ARG A 37 14.59 3.01 3.09
C ARG A 37 13.73 3.85 4.04
N LYS A 38 12.49 3.43 4.27
CA LYS A 38 11.59 4.02 5.26
C LYS A 38 11.46 3.13 6.48
N VAL A 39 11.15 3.77 7.60
CA VAL A 39 10.94 3.08 8.87
C VAL A 39 9.53 2.49 8.87
N SER A 40 9.44 1.17 9.02
CA SER A 40 8.17 0.52 9.32
C SER A 40 7.88 0.62 10.81
N PRO A 41 6.62 0.87 11.23
CA PRO A 41 6.23 0.81 12.63
C PRO A 41 6.29 -0.61 13.21
N LYS A 42 6.42 -1.64 12.38
CA LYS A 42 6.52 -3.06 12.76
C LYS A 42 7.58 -3.78 11.94
N GLU A 43 8.47 -4.52 12.60
CA GLU A 43 9.46 -5.39 11.96
C GLU A 43 8.85 -6.75 11.56
N ILE A 44 7.73 -6.73 10.87
CA ILE A 44 6.99 -7.92 10.41
C ILE A 44 6.98 -7.93 8.88
N SER A 45 7.07 -9.12 8.27
CA SER A 45 7.07 -9.24 6.82
C SER A 45 5.79 -8.71 6.19
N LEU A 46 5.97 -7.87 5.18
CA LEU A 46 4.93 -7.34 4.30
C LEU A 46 4.97 -8.12 2.98
N PHE A 47 3.79 -8.40 2.43
CA PHE A 47 3.61 -9.23 1.24
C PHE A 47 3.10 -8.45 0.03
N ASP A 48 2.38 -7.36 0.25
CA ASP A 48 1.89 -6.52 -0.86
C ASP A 48 1.77 -5.06 -0.43
N VAL A 49 1.84 -4.16 -1.42
CA VAL A 49 1.67 -2.72 -1.26
C VAL A 49 0.97 -2.13 -2.48
N VAL A 50 -0.02 -1.26 -2.24
CA VAL A 50 -0.73 -0.54 -3.29
C VAL A 50 -0.72 0.94 -2.96
N LEU A 51 -0.18 1.75 -3.88
CA LEU A 51 -0.34 3.20 -3.87
C LEU A 51 -1.57 3.60 -4.70
N TYR A 52 -2.29 4.61 -4.25
CA TYR A 52 -3.47 5.14 -4.93
C TYR A 52 -3.67 6.62 -4.61
N GLY A 53 -4.40 7.33 -5.48
CA GLY A 53 -4.47 8.79 -5.41
C GLY A 53 -3.08 9.43 -5.49
N GLU A 54 -2.91 10.62 -4.91
CA GLU A 54 -1.62 11.34 -4.95
C GLU A 54 -0.63 10.88 -3.89
N ASN A 55 -1.12 10.51 -2.69
CA ASN A 55 -0.27 10.24 -1.53
C ASN A 55 -0.75 9.07 -0.66
N GLN A 56 -1.83 8.38 -1.03
CA GLN A 56 -2.36 7.30 -0.21
C GLN A 56 -1.69 5.97 -0.56
N GLY A 57 -1.62 5.08 0.41
CA GLY A 57 -1.15 3.73 0.19
C GLY A 57 -1.49 2.78 1.31
N ILE A 58 -1.52 1.49 1.00
CA ILE A 58 -1.76 0.41 1.94
C ILE A 58 -0.70 -0.67 1.74
N ALA A 59 -0.13 -1.19 2.82
CA ALA A 59 0.76 -2.34 2.80
C ALA A 59 0.23 -3.39 3.76
N ILE A 60 0.29 -4.66 3.36
CA ILE A 60 -0.29 -5.77 4.11
C ILE A 60 0.72 -6.89 4.32
N GLY A 61 0.52 -7.74 5.32
CA GLY A 61 1.42 -8.86 5.53
C GLY A 61 1.02 -9.86 6.61
N VAL A 62 2.06 -10.39 7.26
CA VAL A 62 1.95 -11.46 8.25
C VAL A 62 1.13 -11.02 9.48
N LEU A 63 0.44 -11.97 10.09
CA LEU A 63 -0.38 -11.76 11.30
C LEU A 63 -1.50 -10.72 11.14
N GLY A 64 -2.07 -10.62 9.94
CA GLY A 64 -3.12 -9.65 9.63
C GLY A 64 -2.64 -8.21 9.64
N LEU A 65 -1.33 -7.96 9.54
CA LEU A 65 -0.78 -6.61 9.57
C LEU A 65 -1.31 -5.80 8.38
N ILE A 66 -1.83 -4.61 8.69
CA ILE A 66 -2.21 -3.59 7.71
C ILE A 66 -1.55 -2.28 8.13
N LEU A 67 -0.80 -1.69 7.20
CA LEU A 67 -0.18 -0.38 7.34
C LEU A 67 -0.78 0.57 6.29
N GLN A 68 -0.96 1.84 6.66
CA GLN A 68 -1.45 2.88 5.78
C GLN A 68 -0.48 4.06 5.75
N THR A 69 -0.41 4.74 4.61
CA THR A 69 0.30 6.01 4.42
C THR A 69 -0.63 7.03 3.76
N SER A 70 -0.41 8.31 4.07
CA SER A 70 -1.11 9.46 3.48
C SER A 70 -0.13 10.50 2.89
N ASP A 71 1.17 10.18 2.85
CA ASP A 71 2.25 11.06 2.40
C ASP A 71 3.13 10.42 1.29
N GLY A 72 2.58 9.44 0.58
CA GLY A 72 3.24 8.76 -0.54
C GLY A 72 4.25 7.69 -0.10
N GLY A 73 4.05 7.11 1.08
CA GLY A 73 4.90 6.04 1.62
C GLY A 73 6.10 6.55 2.41
N LYS A 74 6.20 7.84 2.71
CA LYS A 74 7.29 8.40 3.52
C LYS A 74 7.13 8.02 4.98
N THR A 75 5.90 8.01 5.49
CA THR A 75 5.55 7.53 6.83
C THR A 75 4.38 6.54 6.77
N TRP A 76 4.36 5.62 7.73
CA TRP A 76 3.39 4.53 7.80
C TRP A 76 2.86 4.38 9.23
N SER A 77 1.56 4.16 9.35
CA SER A 77 0.89 3.83 10.59
C SER A 77 0.14 2.51 10.46
N GLN A 78 0.13 1.70 11.52
CA GLN A 78 -0.72 0.51 11.56
C GLN A 78 -2.18 0.92 11.73
N ILE A 79 -3.07 0.19 11.07
CA ILE A 79 -4.52 0.21 11.32
C ILE A 79 -4.98 -1.16 11.82
N ASP A 80 -6.12 -1.17 12.51
CA ASP A 80 -6.66 -2.40 13.10
C ASP A 80 -7.14 -3.37 12.01
N SER A 81 -6.90 -4.65 12.27
CA SER A 81 -7.32 -5.75 11.40
C SER A 81 -8.22 -6.69 12.19
N PRO A 82 -9.38 -7.09 11.64
CA PRO A 82 -10.29 -8.02 12.31
C PRO A 82 -9.75 -9.46 12.33
N VAL A 83 -8.62 -9.73 11.64
CA VAL A 83 -8.05 -11.06 11.48
C VAL A 83 -6.58 -11.08 11.91
N LYS A 84 -6.10 -12.28 12.26
CA LYS A 84 -4.68 -12.56 12.52
C LYS A 84 -4.05 -13.43 11.45
N ASP A 85 -4.81 -13.74 10.41
CA ASP A 85 -4.36 -14.54 9.27
C ASP A 85 -3.48 -13.66 8.38
N SER A 86 -2.48 -14.25 7.73
CA SER A 86 -1.61 -13.47 6.84
C SER A 86 -2.43 -12.96 5.66
N LEU A 87 -2.33 -11.66 5.40
CA LEU A 87 -2.89 -11.01 4.23
C LEU A 87 -1.82 -11.05 3.12
N ILE A 88 -2.21 -11.48 1.93
CA ILE A 88 -1.29 -11.87 0.85
C ILE A 88 -1.36 -10.91 -0.33
N ALA A 89 -2.56 -10.44 -0.70
CA ALA A 89 -2.72 -9.51 -1.82
C ALA A 89 -3.79 -8.46 -1.53
N ALA A 90 -3.58 -7.26 -2.04
CA ALA A 90 -4.45 -6.10 -1.92
C ALA A 90 -4.84 -5.57 -3.30
N LYS A 91 -6.06 -5.05 -3.39
CA LYS A 91 -6.51 -4.29 -4.56
C LYS A 91 -7.34 -3.10 -4.13
N VAL A 92 -6.98 -1.93 -4.64
CA VAL A 92 -7.74 -0.70 -4.45
C VAL A 92 -8.52 -0.39 -5.72
N THR A 93 -9.76 0.04 -5.57
CA THR A 93 -10.66 0.50 -6.62
C THR A 93 -11.27 1.84 -6.20
N ASP A 94 -12.00 2.50 -7.11
CA ASP A 94 -12.68 3.76 -6.81
C ASP A 94 -13.73 3.66 -5.69
N ARG A 95 -14.14 2.45 -5.30
CA ARG A 95 -15.21 2.23 -4.30
C ARG A 95 -14.77 1.44 -3.08
N SER A 96 -13.67 0.70 -3.18
CA SER A 96 -13.28 -0.22 -2.11
C SER A 96 -11.81 -0.63 -2.18
N THR A 97 -11.31 -1.02 -1.02
CA THR A 97 -10.08 -1.80 -0.87
C THR A 97 -10.45 -3.23 -0.54
N ILE A 98 -9.89 -4.18 -1.28
CA ILE A 98 -10.13 -5.62 -1.12
C ILE A 98 -8.81 -6.26 -0.72
N LEU A 99 -8.82 -7.02 0.37
CA LEU A 99 -7.67 -7.77 0.85
C LEU A 99 -8.01 -9.26 0.87
N VAL A 100 -7.07 -10.09 0.40
CA VAL A 100 -7.19 -11.55 0.49
C VAL A 100 -6.02 -12.13 1.25
N GLY A 101 -6.25 -13.23 1.95
CA GLY A 101 -5.25 -13.84 2.81
C GLY A 101 -5.37 -15.35 2.93
N ALA A 102 -4.53 -15.90 3.81
CA ALA A 102 -4.52 -17.33 4.13
C ALA A 102 -5.89 -17.79 4.67
N ARG A 103 -6.13 -19.11 4.60
CA ARG A 103 -7.35 -19.77 5.13
C ARG A 103 -8.67 -19.21 4.57
N GLY A 104 -8.63 -18.64 3.36
CA GLY A 104 -9.82 -18.06 2.73
C GLY A 104 -10.21 -16.69 3.29
N THR A 105 -9.32 -16.01 4.01
CA THR A 105 -9.54 -14.65 4.51
C THR A 105 -9.82 -13.70 3.35
N PHE A 106 -10.87 -12.89 3.50
CA PHE A 106 -11.29 -11.87 2.56
C PHE A 106 -11.85 -10.68 3.35
N LEU A 107 -11.27 -9.49 3.17
CA LEU A 107 -11.69 -8.25 3.82
C LEU A 107 -12.03 -7.20 2.77
N VAL A 108 -13.00 -6.34 3.09
CA VAL A 108 -13.39 -5.22 2.22
C VAL A 108 -13.58 -3.97 3.05
N SER A 109 -12.85 -2.92 2.70
CA SER A 109 -13.13 -1.58 3.18
C SER A 109 -13.84 -0.78 2.09
N THR A 110 -14.85 0.00 2.47
CA THR A 110 -15.53 0.99 1.61
C THR A 110 -15.43 2.41 2.18
N ASP A 111 -14.56 2.61 3.17
CA ASP A 111 -14.45 3.84 3.97
C ASP A 111 -13.02 4.38 4.04
N GLU A 112 -12.25 4.16 2.97
CA GLU A 112 -10.85 4.59 2.83
C GLU A 112 -9.90 3.91 3.84
N ASN A 113 -10.13 2.63 4.12
CA ASN A 113 -9.35 1.79 5.05
C ASN A 113 -9.49 2.23 6.52
N LYS A 114 -10.56 2.93 6.89
CA LYS A 114 -10.84 3.23 8.31
C LYS A 114 -11.30 1.98 9.04
N THR A 115 -12.04 1.09 8.36
CA THR A 115 -12.48 -0.22 8.86
C THR A 115 -12.40 -1.31 7.79
N PHE A 116 -12.26 -2.56 8.24
CA PHE A 116 -12.18 -3.78 7.41
C PHE A 116 -13.01 -4.92 8.00
#